data_AF-A0A1V5D2A0-F1
#
_entry.id   AF-A0A1V5D2A0-F1
#
_cell.length_a   1.000
_cell.length_b   1.000
_cell.length_c   1.000
_cell.angle_alpha   90.00
_cell.angle_beta   90.00
_cell.angle_gamma   90.00
#
_symmetry.space_group_name_H-M   'P 1'
#
loop_
_entity.id
_entity.type
_entity.pdbx_description
1 polymer ?
#
loop_
_entity_poly.entity_id
_entity_poly.type
_entity_poly.pdbx_seq_one_letter_code
_entity_poly.pdbx_strand_id
1 'polypeptide(L)'
;MHDPSKIVNTPSSLEGKDEHKLEYIKEIIALAGEDIKIVMYYVTLSFAMLTLFITQISIKTLAALPLGLKMITCFGLFSCMLSAFFFFIYIRHLHITKMKIVRCIVSLDVIRVRELWAGEHGVWQQHKAKYNAGKLFLVLAAATLSLIVLTLILFPSGSQ
;
A
#
# COMPACT_ATOMS: atom_id res chain seq x y z
N MET A 1 -10.48 44.70 9.65
CA MET A 1 -11.86 44.51 9.16
C MET A 1 -11.76 43.68 7.89
N HIS A 2 -11.69 42.35 8.04
CA HIS A 2 -11.54 41.40 6.93
C HIS A 2 -12.94 41.05 6.42
N ASP A 3 -13.22 41.42 5.18
CA ASP A 3 -14.46 41.10 4.49
C ASP A 3 -14.46 39.61 4.09
N PRO A 4 -15.31 38.75 4.70
CA PRO A 4 -15.34 37.31 4.42
C PRO A 4 -15.92 36.98 3.03
N SER A 5 -16.45 37.96 2.29
CA SER A 5 -17.01 37.74 0.95
C SER A 5 -15.96 37.58 -0.15
N LYS A 6 -14.70 37.98 0.09
CA LYS A 6 -13.62 37.88 -0.91
C LYS A 6 -13.02 36.48 -1.08
N ILE A 7 -13.28 35.54 -0.17
CA ILE A 7 -12.75 34.17 -0.26
C ILE A 7 -13.63 33.29 -1.16
N VAL A 8 -14.87 33.71 -1.45
CA VAL A 8 -15.86 32.92 -2.16
C VAL A 8 -15.83 33.14 -3.69
N ASN A 9 -15.18 34.20 -4.17
CA ASN A 9 -15.13 34.58 -5.59
C ASN A 9 -13.76 34.41 -6.24
N THR A 10 -12.94 33.48 -5.75
CA THR A 10 -11.84 32.96 -6.55
C THR A 10 -12.46 31.94 -7.51
N PRO A 11 -12.48 32.17 -8.84
CA PRO A 11 -12.91 31.13 -9.77
C PRO A 11 -12.09 29.88 -9.46
N SER A 12 -12.73 28.72 -9.39
CA SER A 12 -12.03 27.47 -9.08
C SER A 12 -10.82 27.39 -10.01
N SER A 13 -9.62 27.11 -9.51
CA SER A 13 -8.38 27.14 -10.31
C SER A 13 -8.39 26.17 -11.52
N LEU A 14 -9.48 25.42 -11.68
CA LEU A 14 -9.84 24.54 -12.78
C LEU A 14 -10.35 25.30 -14.03
N GLU A 15 -10.69 26.59 -13.93
CA GLU A 15 -11.02 27.48 -15.07
C GLU A 15 -9.82 28.32 -15.53
N GLY A 16 -8.64 28.12 -14.92
CA GLY A 16 -7.42 28.84 -15.26
C GLY A 16 -6.88 28.54 -16.67
N LYS A 17 -5.87 29.32 -17.08
CA LYS A 17 -5.10 29.11 -18.31
C LYS A 17 -4.68 27.64 -18.46
N ASP A 18 -4.59 27.17 -19.70
CA ASP A 18 -4.23 25.80 -20.04
C ASP A 18 -2.94 25.29 -19.37
N GLU A 19 -1.99 26.19 -19.10
CA GLU A 19 -0.78 25.92 -18.33
C GLU A 19 -1.07 25.42 -16.90
N HIS A 20 -2.00 26.05 -16.18
CA HIS A 20 -2.37 25.66 -14.82
C HIS A 20 -3.10 24.32 -14.79
N LYS A 21 -3.96 24.06 -15.79
CA LYS A 21 -4.64 22.78 -15.95
C LYS A 21 -3.62 21.65 -16.19
N LEU A 22 -2.65 21.89 -17.07
CA LEU A 22 -1.58 20.94 -17.36
C LEU A 22 -0.71 20.67 -16.14
N GLU A 23 -0.34 21.71 -15.39
CA GLU A 23 0.46 21.61 -14.16
C GLU A 23 -0.25 20.78 -13.10
N TYR A 24 -1.54 21.06 -12.85
CA TYR A 24 -2.36 20.24 -11.95
C TYR A 24 -2.38 18.76 -12.35
N ILE A 25 -2.61 18.46 -13.64
CA ILE A 25 -2.65 17.07 -14.11
C ILE A 25 -1.29 16.39 -13.89
N LYS A 26 -0.18 17.08 -14.14
CA LYS A 26 1.18 16.56 -13.89
C LYS A 26 1.41 16.29 -12.40
N GLU A 27 0.95 17.17 -11.53
CA GLU A 27 1.08 17.00 -10.08
C GLU A 27 0.32 15.77 -9.59
N ILE A 28 -0.92 15.55 -10.06
CA ILE A 28 -1.69 14.35 -9.73
C ILE A 28 -0.99 13.07 -10.25
N ILE A 29 -0.37 13.12 -11.43
CA ILE A 29 0.40 11.98 -11.97
C ILE A 29 1.66 11.71 -11.12
N ALA A 30 2.32 12.77 -10.64
CA ALA A 30 3.47 12.66 -9.76
C ALA A 30 3.07 12.03 -8.43
N LEU A 31 2.00 12.54 -7.80
CA LEU A 31 1.41 11.99 -6.57
C LEU A 31 1.03 10.51 -6.73
N ALA A 32 0.38 10.15 -7.83
CA ALA A 32 0.08 8.76 -8.15
C ALA A 32 1.33 7.88 -8.27
N GLY A 33 2.42 8.45 -8.77
CA GLY A 33 3.72 7.78 -8.80
C GLY A 33 4.33 7.57 -7.41
N GLU A 34 4.20 8.54 -6.52
CA GLU A 34 4.67 8.44 -5.14
C GLU A 34 3.87 7.40 -4.35
N ASP A 35 2.55 7.40 -4.46
CA ASP A 35 1.68 6.39 -3.83
C ASP A 35 2.06 4.97 -4.27
N ILE A 36 2.33 4.76 -5.57
CA ILE A 36 2.80 3.47 -6.07
C ILE A 36 4.11 3.05 -5.40
N LYS A 37 5.08 3.97 -5.25
CA LYS A 37 6.36 3.67 -4.58
C LYS A 37 6.16 3.32 -3.11
N ILE A 38 5.32 4.09 -2.40
CA ILE A 38 4.99 3.85 -1.00
C ILE A 38 4.39 2.45 -0.84
N VAL A 39 3.42 2.09 -1.69
CA VAL A 39 2.82 0.75 -1.61
C VAL A 39 3.82 -0.34 -1.98
N MET A 40 4.70 -0.07 -2.94
CA MET A 40 5.77 -1.01 -3.31
C MET A 40 6.70 -1.30 -2.12
N TYR A 41 6.99 -0.31 -1.26
CA TYR A 41 7.77 -0.57 -0.05
C TYR A 41 7.09 -1.59 0.88
N TYR A 42 5.76 -1.59 1.00
CA TYR A 42 5.06 -2.63 1.78
C TYR A 42 5.17 -4.02 1.14
N VAL A 43 5.15 -4.10 -0.18
CA VAL A 43 5.40 -5.36 -0.92
C VAL A 43 6.82 -5.85 -0.67
N THR A 44 7.82 -4.98 -0.83
CA THR A 44 9.22 -5.29 -0.56
C THR A 44 9.43 -5.71 0.89
N LEU A 45 8.81 -5.02 1.85
CA LEU A 45 8.87 -5.38 3.26
C LEU A 45 8.26 -6.76 3.53
N SER A 46 7.12 -7.08 2.91
CA SER A 46 6.48 -8.40 3.04
C SER A 46 7.40 -9.51 2.53
N PHE A 47 8.04 -9.32 1.37
CA PHE A 47 9.02 -10.26 0.84
C PHE A 47 10.29 -10.32 1.69
N ALA A 48 10.78 -9.19 2.20
CA ALA A 48 11.95 -9.16 3.07
C ALA A 48 11.70 -9.97 4.35
N MET A 49 10.55 -9.81 5.00
CA MET A 49 10.18 -10.61 6.17
C MET A 49 10.10 -12.11 5.82
N LEU A 50 9.48 -12.45 4.68
CA LEU A 50 9.40 -13.83 4.20
C LEU A 50 10.80 -14.42 3.97
N THR A 51 11.66 -13.72 3.24
CA THR A 51 13.02 -14.14 2.93
C THR A 51 13.87 -14.27 4.19
N LEU A 52 13.83 -13.28 5.09
CA LEU A 52 14.56 -13.35 6.36
C LEU A 52 14.13 -14.56 7.17
N PHE A 53 12.83 -14.81 7.28
CA PHE A 53 12.33 -15.94 8.06
C PHE A 53 12.75 -17.30 7.45
N ILE A 54 12.62 -17.45 6.14
CA ILE A 54 13.00 -18.69 5.43
C ILE A 54 14.52 -18.92 5.46
N THR A 55 15.32 -17.85 5.36
CA THR A 55 16.79 -17.97 5.30
C THR A 55 17.46 -18.11 6.66
N GLN A 56 16.93 -17.45 7.69
CA GLN A 56 17.57 -17.41 9.02
C GLN A 56 17.14 -18.56 9.93
N ILE A 57 15.93 -19.11 9.75
CA ILE A 57 15.43 -20.18 10.62
C ILE A 57 15.72 -21.55 10.00
N SER A 58 16.56 -22.32 10.69
CA SER A 58 16.88 -23.69 10.26
C SER A 58 15.63 -24.57 10.25
N ILE A 59 15.48 -25.36 9.18
CA ILE A 59 14.41 -26.36 9.04
C ILE A 59 14.41 -27.33 10.23
N LYS A 60 15.58 -27.64 10.82
CA LYS A 60 15.69 -28.52 11.99
C LYS A 60 15.04 -27.90 13.23
N THR A 61 15.28 -26.62 13.48
CA THR A 61 14.63 -25.86 14.57
C THR A 61 13.13 -25.77 14.34
N LEU A 62 12.72 -25.55 13.09
CA LEU A 62 11.30 -25.51 12.73
C LEU A 62 10.60 -26.87 12.91
N ALA A 63 11.31 -27.97 12.62
CA ALA A 63 10.82 -29.32 12.81
C ALA A 63 10.72 -29.72 14.29
N ALA A 64 11.56 -29.17 15.16
CA ALA A 64 11.54 -29.41 16.61
C ALA A 64 10.40 -28.64 17.33
N LEU A 65 9.81 -27.63 16.70
CA LEU A 65 8.72 -26.85 17.29
C LEU A 65 7.45 -27.71 17.51
N PRO A 66 6.69 -27.46 18.60
CA PRO A 66 5.39 -28.08 18.82
C PRO A 66 4.42 -27.72 17.69
N LEU A 67 3.43 -28.60 17.46
CA LEU A 67 2.49 -28.47 16.34
C LEU A 67 1.79 -27.10 16.30
N GLY A 68 1.42 -26.55 17.45
CA GLY A 68 0.80 -25.22 17.54
C GLY A 68 1.69 -24.11 16.97
N LEU A 69 2.97 -24.07 17.33
CA LEU A 69 3.91 -23.06 16.83
C LEU A 69 4.25 -23.25 15.33
N LYS A 70 4.23 -24.49 14.84
CA LYS A 70 4.34 -24.77 13.39
C LYS A 70 3.15 -24.20 12.62
N MET A 71 1.93 -24.38 13.11
CA MET A 71 0.73 -23.83 12.48
C MET A 71 0.73 -22.30 12.50
N ILE A 72 1.14 -21.67 13.61
CA ILE A 72 1.29 -20.22 13.71
C ILE A 72 2.35 -19.70 12.73
N THR A 73 3.48 -20.41 12.59
CA THR A 73 4.51 -20.06 11.60
C THR A 73 3.97 -20.11 10.18
N CYS A 74 3.31 -21.21 9.82
CA CYS A 74 2.72 -21.37 8.50
C CYS A 74 1.70 -20.25 8.21
N PHE A 75 0.85 -19.93 9.18
CA PHE A 75 -0.10 -18.83 9.09
C PHE A 75 0.59 -17.47 8.89
N GLY A 76 1.65 -17.18 9.65
CA GLY A 76 2.41 -15.93 9.51
C GLY A 76 3.04 -15.77 8.12
N LEU A 77 3.67 -16.84 7.60
CA LEU A 77 4.26 -16.86 6.26
C LEU A 77 3.19 -16.71 5.16
N PHE A 78 2.08 -17.43 5.30
CA PHE A 78 0.95 -17.32 4.38
C PHE A 78 0.34 -15.91 4.40
N SER A 79 0.21 -15.30 5.58
CA SER A 79 -0.25 -13.93 5.76
C SER A 79 0.69 -12.90 5.09
N CYS A 80 2.02 -13.10 5.14
CA CYS A 80 2.99 -12.30 4.38
C CYS A 80 2.73 -12.36 2.87
N MET A 81 2.53 -13.56 2.33
CA MET A 81 2.24 -13.74 0.90
C MET A 81 0.92 -13.08 0.50
N LEU A 82 -0.11 -13.24 1.33
CA LEU A 82 -1.44 -12.69 1.06
C LEU A 82 -1.44 -11.15 1.16
N SER A 83 -0.70 -10.59 2.11
CA SER A 83 -0.41 -9.15 2.20
C SER A 83 0.22 -8.62 0.90
N ALA A 84 1.32 -9.23 0.45
CA ALA A 84 2.02 -8.84 -0.77
C ALA A 84 1.09 -8.91 -1.99
N PHE A 85 0.27 -9.95 -2.08
CA PHE A 85 -0.71 -10.12 -3.16
C PHE A 85 -1.77 -9.02 -3.18
N PHE A 86 -2.36 -8.66 -2.03
CA PHE A 86 -3.35 -7.58 -1.97
C PHE A 86 -2.74 -6.22 -2.33
N PHE A 87 -1.54 -5.92 -1.84
CA PHE A 87 -0.83 -4.71 -2.23
C PHE A 87 -0.49 -4.69 -3.73
N PHE A 88 -0.08 -5.82 -4.30
CA PHE A 88 0.17 -5.92 -5.74
C PHE A 88 -1.09 -5.63 -6.57
N ILE A 89 -2.24 -6.19 -6.18
CA ILE A 89 -3.52 -5.89 -6.85
C ILE A 89 -3.83 -4.39 -6.73
N TYR A 90 -3.62 -3.79 -5.56
CA TYR A 90 -3.85 -2.36 -5.36
C TYR A 90 -2.93 -1.49 -6.25
N ILE A 91 -1.63 -1.81 -6.31
CA ILE A 91 -0.66 -1.16 -7.20
C ILE A 91 -1.09 -1.26 -8.66
N ARG A 92 -1.55 -2.45 -9.11
CA ARG A 92 -2.04 -2.64 -10.47
C ARG A 92 -3.17 -1.68 -10.81
N HIS A 93 -4.13 -1.50 -9.90
CA HIS A 93 -5.21 -0.54 -10.10
C HIS A 93 -4.73 0.91 -10.11
N LEU A 94 -3.82 1.29 -9.20
CA LEU A 94 -3.20 2.62 -9.21
C LEU A 94 -2.48 2.91 -10.53
N HIS A 95 -1.73 1.94 -11.06
CA HIS A 95 -1.03 2.09 -12.32
C HIS A 95 -1.99 2.28 -13.51
N ILE A 96 -3.10 1.54 -13.53
CA ILE A 96 -4.16 1.71 -14.54
C ILE A 96 -4.80 3.11 -14.41
N THR A 97 -5.11 3.56 -13.20
CA THR A 97 -5.67 4.91 -12.97
C THR A 97 -4.69 5.99 -13.41
N LYS A 98 -3.40 5.87 -13.06
CA LYS A 98 -2.35 6.78 -13.53
C LYS A 98 -2.33 6.87 -15.06
N MET A 99 -2.41 5.75 -15.77
CA MET A 99 -2.48 5.75 -17.24
C MET A 99 -3.75 6.42 -17.78
N LYS A 100 -4.89 6.28 -17.10
CA LYS A 100 -6.13 7.01 -17.47
C LYS A 100 -5.98 8.52 -17.26
N ILE A 101 -5.33 8.95 -16.18
CA ILE A 101 -5.06 10.36 -15.90
C ILE A 101 -4.09 10.94 -16.93
N VAL A 102 -3.03 10.21 -17.30
CA VAL A 102 -2.08 10.62 -18.37
C VAL A 102 -2.81 10.90 -19.69
N ARG A 103 -3.82 10.11 -20.05
CA ARG A 103 -4.62 10.36 -21.27
C ARG A 103 -5.42 11.66 -21.22
N CYS A 104 -5.73 12.18 -20.03
CA CYS A 104 -6.45 13.45 -19.85
C CYS A 104 -5.55 14.68 -20.07
N ILE A 105 -4.23 14.50 -20.20
CA ILE A 105 -3.29 15.58 -20.55
C ILE A 105 -3.68 16.24 -21.88
N VAL A 106 -4.02 15.42 -22.89
CA VAL A 106 -4.33 15.89 -24.25
C VAL A 106 -5.61 16.74 -24.27
N SER A 107 -6.61 16.36 -23.47
CA SER A 107 -7.90 17.05 -23.41
C SER A 107 -7.96 18.14 -22.34
N LEU A 108 -6.91 18.31 -21.52
CA LEU A 108 -6.87 19.20 -20.35
C LEU A 108 -8.12 19.08 -19.44
N ASP A 109 -8.69 17.88 -19.36
CA ASP A 109 -9.94 17.63 -18.66
C ASP A 109 -9.67 17.38 -17.18
N VAL A 110 -9.57 18.48 -16.44
CA VAL A 110 -9.20 18.46 -15.02
C VAL A 110 -10.32 17.91 -14.14
N ILE A 111 -11.58 18.09 -14.55
CA ILE A 111 -12.75 17.55 -13.85
C ILE A 111 -12.68 16.02 -13.84
N ARG A 112 -12.39 15.43 -15.00
CA ARG A 112 -12.22 13.98 -15.12
C ARG A 112 -11.04 13.46 -14.32
N VAL A 113 -9.92 14.19 -14.27
CA VAL A 113 -8.77 13.81 -13.43
C VAL A 113 -9.12 13.83 -11.95
N ARG A 114 -9.81 14.88 -11.49
CA ARG A 114 -10.29 14.98 -10.11
C ARG A 114 -11.23 13.82 -9.76
N GLU A 115 -12.16 13.48 -10.63
CA GLU A 115 -13.10 12.37 -10.39
C GLU A 115 -12.37 11.02 -10.31
N LEU A 116 -11.42 10.76 -11.22
CA LEU A 116 -10.63 9.52 -11.23
C LEU A 116 -9.75 9.34 -9.98
N TRP A 117 -9.26 10.45 -9.41
CA TRP A 117 -8.34 10.41 -8.27
C TRP A 117 -9.08 10.48 -6.93
N ALA A 118 -9.90 11.52 -6.73
CA ALA A 118 -10.49 11.90 -5.45
C ALA A 118 -12.04 11.97 -5.47
N GLY A 119 -12.68 11.66 -6.60
CA GLY A 119 -14.14 11.60 -6.72
C GLY A 119 -14.78 10.47 -5.90
N GLU A 120 -16.11 10.39 -5.95
CA GLU A 120 -16.85 9.28 -5.32
C GLU A 120 -16.44 7.93 -5.94
N HIS A 121 -16.10 7.95 -7.22
CA HIS A 121 -15.58 6.80 -7.97
C HIS A 121 -14.05 6.80 -8.07
N GLY A 122 -13.38 7.59 -7.23
CA GLY A 122 -11.93 7.70 -7.20
C GLY A 122 -11.24 6.40 -6.83
N VAL A 123 -9.98 6.27 -7.23
CA VAL A 123 -9.18 5.05 -7.03
C VAL A 123 -9.12 4.62 -5.56
N TRP A 124 -9.08 5.58 -4.64
CA TRP A 124 -9.10 5.30 -3.20
C TRP A 124 -10.42 4.67 -2.77
N GLN A 125 -11.57 5.26 -3.09
CA GLN A 125 -12.86 4.74 -2.64
C GLN A 125 -13.14 3.32 -3.17
N GLN A 126 -12.76 3.05 -4.43
CA GLN A 126 -12.98 1.76 -5.06
C GLN A 126 -12.03 0.65 -4.54
N HIS A 127 -10.83 1.01 -4.09
CA HIS A 127 -9.79 0.03 -3.81
C HIS A 127 -9.17 0.10 -2.41
N LYS A 128 -9.64 1.00 -1.53
CA LYS A 128 -9.22 1.09 -0.12
C LYS A 128 -9.36 -0.23 0.63
N ALA A 129 -10.36 -1.05 0.31
CA ALA A 129 -10.57 -2.34 0.95
C ALA A 129 -9.37 -3.29 0.72
N LYS A 130 -8.78 -3.28 -0.48
CA LYS A 130 -7.61 -4.11 -0.82
C LYS A 130 -6.36 -3.62 -0.09
N TYR A 131 -6.18 -2.30 -0.03
CA TYR A 131 -5.10 -1.69 0.73
C TYR A 131 -5.19 -2.01 2.22
N ASN A 132 -6.39 -1.89 2.81
CA ASN A 132 -6.64 -2.21 4.21
C ASN A 132 -6.48 -3.70 4.51
N ALA A 133 -6.93 -4.59 3.61
CA ALA A 133 -6.69 -6.02 3.73
C ALA A 133 -5.19 -6.33 3.72
N GLY A 134 -4.43 -5.75 2.77
CA GLY A 134 -2.97 -5.87 2.74
C GLY A 134 -2.32 -5.43 4.05
N LYS A 135 -2.69 -4.26 4.59
CA LYS A 135 -2.21 -3.78 5.89
C LYS A 135 -2.55 -4.73 7.04
N LEU A 136 -3.78 -5.24 7.08
CA LEU A 136 -4.22 -6.15 8.13
C LEU A 136 -3.36 -7.43 8.11
N PHE A 137 -3.20 -8.06 6.95
CA PHE A 137 -2.37 -9.26 6.82
C PHE A 137 -0.90 -8.98 7.09
N LEU A 138 -0.39 -7.79 6.76
CA LEU A 138 0.98 -7.39 7.10
C LEU A 138 1.18 -7.30 8.62
N VAL A 139 0.26 -6.65 9.34
CA VAL A 139 0.32 -6.53 10.80
C VAL A 139 0.20 -7.90 11.47
N LEU A 140 -0.73 -8.74 11.00
CA LEU A 140 -0.88 -10.11 11.50
C LEU A 140 0.39 -10.95 11.26
N ALA A 141 0.99 -10.84 10.08
CA ALA A 141 2.23 -11.53 9.76
C ALA A 141 3.39 -11.03 10.65
N ALA A 142 3.56 -9.71 10.76
CA ALA A 142 4.60 -9.13 11.59
C ALA A 142 4.45 -9.55 13.07
N ALA A 143 3.22 -9.51 13.62
CA ALA A 143 2.95 -9.91 14.99
C ALA A 143 3.26 -11.40 15.24
N THR A 144 2.77 -12.28 14.36
CA THR A 144 2.97 -13.73 14.50
C THR A 144 4.42 -14.14 14.32
N LEU A 145 5.11 -13.63 13.29
CA LEU A 145 6.53 -13.94 13.06
C LEU A 145 7.41 -13.36 14.17
N SER A 146 7.12 -12.15 14.68
CA SER A 146 7.85 -11.56 15.80
C SER A 146 7.68 -12.38 17.08
N LEU A 147 6.46 -12.88 17.34
CA LEU A 147 6.20 -13.76 18.48
C LEU A 147 7.00 -15.06 18.38
N ILE A 148 7.12 -15.65 17.19
CA ILE A 148 7.93 -16.86 16.98
C ILE A 148 9.41 -16.57 17.23
N VAL A 149 9.94 -15.48 16.65
CA VAL A 149 11.33 -15.08 16.87
C VAL A 149 11.61 -14.85 18.36
N LEU A 150 10.72 -14.14 19.06
CA LEU A 150 10.83 -13.91 20.50
C LEU A 150 10.79 -15.23 21.28
N THR A 151 9.91 -16.16 20.91
CA THR A 151 9.82 -17.48 21.55
C THR A 151 11.11 -18.28 21.36
N LEU A 152 11.70 -18.23 20.16
CA LEU A 152 12.98 -18.91 19.88
C LEU A 152 14.16 -18.29 20.64
N ILE A 153 14.15 -16.97 20.87
CA ILE A 153 15.18 -16.27 21.64
C ILE A 153 15.04 -16.55 23.14
N LEU A 154 13.82 -16.55 23.68
CA LEU A 154 13.55 -16.76 25.10
C LEU A 154 13.70 -18.24 25.52
N PHE A 155 13.39 -19.17 24.62
CA PHE A 155 13.48 -20.61 24.85
C PHE A 155 14.41 -21.26 23.81
N PRO A 156 15.72 -20.98 23.86
CA PRO A 156 16.67 -21.58 22.93
C PRO A 156 16.64 -23.10 23.13
N SER A 157 16.38 -23.83 22.05
CA SER A 157 16.21 -25.30 22.05
C SER A 157 17.49 -26.09 22.38
N GLY A 158 18.47 -25.48 23.06
CA GLY A 158 19.74 -26.06 23.50
C GLY A 158 19.89 -26.17 25.03
N SER A 159 18.80 -26.07 25.80
CA SER A 159 18.81 -26.24 27.27
C SER A 159 18.11 -27.52 27.74
N GLN A 160 18.05 -28.56 26.91
CA GLN A 160 17.67 -29.93 27.30
C GLN A 160 18.65 -30.93 26.69
#